data_AF-A0A8S3ZT20-F1
#
_entry.id   AF-A0A8S3ZT20-F1
#
_cell.length_a   1.000
_cell.length_b   1.000
_cell.length_c   1.000
_cell.angle_alpha   90.00
_cell.angle_beta   90.00
_cell.angle_gamma   90.00
#
_symmetry.space_group_name_H-M   'P 1'
#
loop_
_entity.id
_entity.type
_entity.pdbx_description
1 polymer ?
#
loop_
_entity_poly.entity_id
_entity_poly.type
_entity_poly.pdbx_seq_one_letter_code
_entity_poly.pdbx_strand_id
1 'polypeptide(L)'
;NEKGETALHRACIDGNLKKVKSLVAEGHPVNPRDFCGWLPLHEACNHGHVSVVEYLLEAGAWINDRGGERCGGVTPLIDAANCGHLDVVKLLVEKGAQVMARDDDGNTALDSLRSWYSRTGDVLELADEVEYKKVEKMLLNVA
;
A
#
# COMPACT_ATOMS: atom_id res chain seq x y z
N ASN A 1 -10.83 12.81 15.32
CA ASN A 1 -11.59 12.38 14.13
C ASN A 1 -12.31 11.10 14.50
N GLU A 2 -13.50 10.83 13.96
CA GLU A 2 -14.30 9.63 14.30
C GLU A 2 -13.60 8.30 13.98
N LYS A 3 -12.54 8.33 13.15
CA LYS A 3 -11.74 7.18 12.74
C LYS A 3 -10.37 7.05 13.42
N GLY A 4 -10.00 7.96 14.33
CA GLY A 4 -8.66 7.95 14.95
C GLY A 4 -7.51 8.38 14.03
N GLU A 5 -7.83 8.81 12.80
CA GLU A 5 -6.88 9.32 11.82
C GLU A 5 -6.05 10.49 12.39
N THR A 6 -4.73 10.39 12.27
CA THR A 6 -3.81 11.50 12.58
C THR A 6 -3.69 12.46 11.39
N ALA A 7 -3.04 13.61 11.62
CA ALA A 7 -2.73 14.55 10.53
C ALA A 7 -1.90 13.89 9.41
N LEU A 8 -1.06 12.90 9.75
CA LEU A 8 -0.26 12.15 8.79
C LEU A 8 -1.11 11.22 7.93
N HIS A 9 -2.12 10.53 8.49
CA HIS A 9 -3.08 9.74 7.71
C HIS A 9 -3.77 10.60 6.65
N ARG A 10 -4.32 11.75 7.06
CA ARG A 10 -4.98 12.69 6.13
C ARG A 10 -4.03 13.16 5.03
N ALA A 11 -2.79 13.49 5.37
CA ALA A 11 -1.80 13.91 4.39
C ALA A 11 -1.45 12.80 3.38
N CYS A 12 -1.48 11.54 3.82
CA CYS A 12 -1.27 10.38 2.96
C CYS A 12 -2.47 10.09 2.05
N ILE A 13 -3.71 10.18 2.58
CA ILE A 13 -4.95 10.11 1.78
C ILE A 13 -4.94 11.18 0.68
N ASP A 14 -4.62 12.43 1.05
CA ASP A 14 -4.58 13.56 0.13
C ASP A 14 -3.42 13.51 -0.88
N GLY A 15 -2.44 12.61 -0.70
CA GLY A 15 -1.22 12.54 -1.52
C GLY A 15 -0.30 13.75 -1.37
N ASN A 16 -0.47 14.55 -0.31
CA ASN A 16 0.26 15.80 -0.14
C ASN A 16 1.65 15.57 0.45
N LEU A 17 2.62 15.24 -0.42
CA LEU A 17 4.01 14.99 -0.04
C LEU A 17 4.63 16.13 0.79
N LYS A 18 4.33 17.39 0.47
CA LYS A 18 4.87 18.52 1.23
C LYS A 18 4.42 18.48 2.68
N LYS A 19 3.12 18.20 2.89
CA LYS A 19 2.53 18.10 4.23
C LYS A 19 3.07 16.88 4.98
N VAL A 20 3.23 15.73 4.32
CA VAL A 20 3.87 14.54 4.90
C VAL A 20 5.29 14.86 5.37
N LYS A 21 6.11 15.50 4.52
CA LYS A 21 7.48 15.91 4.85
C LYS A 21 7.53 16.86 6.05
N SER A 22 6.67 17.88 6.07
CA SER A 22 6.58 18.82 7.19
C SER A 22 6.23 18.12 8.49
N LEU A 23 5.20 17.25 8.50
CA LEU A 23 4.77 16.54 9.71
C LEU A 23 5.87 15.63 10.27
N VAL A 24 6.57 14.90 9.41
CA VAL A 24 7.71 14.05 9.82
C VAL A 24 8.86 14.90 10.35
N ALA A 25 9.18 16.03 9.71
CA ALA A 25 10.21 16.96 10.19
C ALA A 25 9.86 17.63 11.53
N GLU A 26 8.57 17.84 11.81
CA GLU A 26 8.06 18.33 13.10
C GLU A 26 8.12 17.27 14.21
N GLY A 27 8.56 16.05 13.91
CA GLY A 27 8.70 14.97 14.89
C GLY A 27 7.42 14.18 15.16
N HIS A 28 6.42 14.27 14.28
CA HIS A 28 5.25 13.41 14.37
C HIS A 28 5.64 11.94 14.15
N PRO A 29 4.99 10.98 14.84
CA PRO A 29 5.24 9.58 14.60
C PRO A 29 4.89 9.22 13.14
N VAL A 30 5.74 8.41 12.52
CA VAL A 30 5.56 7.92 11.14
C VAL A 30 4.57 6.75 11.08
N ASN A 31 4.48 5.99 12.17
CA ASN A 31 3.66 4.78 12.29
C ASN A 31 2.51 4.89 13.31
N PRO A 32 1.71 5.98 13.36
CA PRO A 32 0.53 6.01 14.19
C PRO A 32 -0.49 5.03 13.64
N ARG A 33 -1.17 4.28 14.52
CA ARG A 33 -2.33 3.47 14.13
C ARG A 33 -3.62 4.27 14.28
N ASP A 34 -4.49 4.19 13.29
CA ASP A 34 -5.87 4.66 13.41
C ASP A 34 -6.76 3.63 14.16
N PHE A 35 -8.08 3.85 14.25
CA PHE A 35 -9.00 2.91 14.93
C PHE A 35 -9.19 1.59 14.17
N CYS A 36 -8.87 1.56 12.89
CA CYS A 36 -8.81 0.39 12.04
C CYS A 36 -7.48 -0.36 12.18
N GLY A 37 -6.52 0.19 12.95
CA GLY A 37 -5.17 -0.33 13.07
C GLY A 37 -4.31 -0.05 11.84
N TRP A 38 -4.77 0.79 10.92
CA TRP A 38 -4.04 1.19 9.71
C TRP A 38 -2.95 2.19 10.04
N LEU A 39 -1.90 2.14 9.23
CA LEU A 39 -0.79 3.10 9.26
C LEU A 39 -0.98 4.12 8.14
N PRO A 40 -0.32 5.29 8.19
CA PRO A 40 -0.29 6.22 7.06
C PRO A 40 0.24 5.59 5.78
N LEU A 41 1.13 4.59 5.88
CA LEU A 41 1.61 3.83 4.74
C LEU A 41 0.51 3.02 4.05
N HIS A 42 -0.43 2.44 4.80
CA HIS A 42 -1.59 1.74 4.23
C HIS A 42 -2.42 2.71 3.38
N GLU A 43 -2.72 3.89 3.92
CA GLU A 43 -3.48 4.93 3.21
C GLU A 43 -2.78 5.40 1.93
N ALA A 44 -1.46 5.64 1.99
CA ALA A 44 -0.68 6.04 0.82
C ALA A 44 -0.67 4.94 -0.27
N CYS A 45 -0.61 3.67 0.14
CA CYS A 45 -0.64 2.53 -0.78
C CYS A 45 -2.03 2.31 -1.37
N ASN A 46 -3.09 2.46 -0.57
CA ASN A 46 -4.47 2.31 -0.97
C ASN A 46 -4.89 3.35 -2.03
N HIS A 47 -4.31 4.56 -1.98
CA HIS A 47 -4.57 5.64 -2.92
C HIS A 47 -3.53 5.78 -4.04
N GLY A 48 -2.50 4.93 -4.07
CA GLY A 48 -1.53 4.90 -5.16
C GLY A 48 -0.49 6.03 -5.16
N HIS A 49 -0.27 6.71 -4.03
CA HIS A 49 0.61 7.88 -3.95
C HIS A 49 2.09 7.49 -3.86
N VAL A 50 2.68 7.07 -4.98
CA VAL A 50 4.07 6.53 -5.07
C VAL A 50 5.10 7.40 -4.33
N SER A 51 5.12 8.71 -4.58
CA SER A 51 6.10 9.60 -3.93
C SER A 51 5.92 9.72 -2.42
N VAL A 52 4.69 9.57 -1.92
CA VAL A 52 4.41 9.56 -0.48
C VAL A 52 4.85 8.23 0.12
N VAL A 53 4.54 7.10 -0.54
CA VAL A 53 5.00 5.77 -0.14
C VAL A 53 6.52 5.73 -0.02
N GLU A 54 7.23 6.19 -1.05
CA GLU A 54 8.70 6.23 -1.05
C GLU A 54 9.25 7.00 0.14
N TYR A 55 8.75 8.21 0.39
CA TYR A 55 9.20 9.03 1.51
C TYR A 55 8.87 8.41 2.88
N LEU A 56 7.69 7.81 3.04
CA LEU A 56 7.33 7.13 4.29
C LEU A 56 8.26 5.96 4.58
N LEU A 57 8.62 5.18 3.56
CA LEU A 57 9.57 4.07 3.70
C LEU A 57 10.97 4.57 4.11
N GLU A 58 11.43 5.68 3.52
CA GLU A 58 12.68 6.35 3.94
C GLU A 58 12.62 6.88 5.37
N ALA A 59 11.45 7.34 5.81
CA ALA A 59 11.20 7.81 7.16
C ALA A 59 11.04 6.67 8.20
N GLY A 60 11.19 5.40 7.80
CA GLY A 60 11.10 4.24 8.69
C GLY A 60 9.67 3.73 8.90
N ALA A 61 8.79 3.91 7.91
CA ALA A 61 7.47 3.29 7.94
C ALA A 61 7.55 1.75 7.94
N TRP A 62 6.63 1.09 8.66
CA TRP A 62 6.61 -0.36 8.73
C TRP A 62 6.00 -0.98 7.46
N ILE A 63 6.87 -1.40 6.54
CA ILE A 63 6.49 -1.93 5.21
C ILE A 63 5.65 -3.23 5.25
N ASN A 64 5.81 -4.04 6.29
CA ASN A 64 5.15 -5.34 6.44
C ASN A 64 4.10 -5.38 7.55
N ASP A 65 3.76 -4.21 8.11
CA ASP A 65 2.78 -4.16 9.18
C ASP A 65 1.41 -4.60 8.67
N ARG A 66 0.65 -5.28 9.52
CA ARG A 66 -0.72 -5.66 9.21
C ARG A 66 -1.65 -4.60 9.77
N GLY A 67 -2.63 -4.19 8.97
CA GLY A 67 -3.81 -3.49 9.45
C GLY A 67 -4.47 -4.24 10.62
N GLY A 68 -5.31 -3.55 11.39
CA GLY A 68 -5.99 -4.19 12.51
C GLY A 68 -6.94 -5.30 12.05
N GLU A 69 -7.30 -6.20 12.97
CA GLU A 69 -8.18 -7.35 12.73
C GLU A 69 -9.52 -6.95 12.08
N ARG A 70 -10.03 -5.76 12.39
CA ARG A 70 -11.29 -5.24 11.79
C ARG A 70 -11.18 -4.95 10.30
N CYS A 71 -9.96 -4.84 9.77
CA CYS A 71 -9.67 -4.55 8.37
C CYS A 71 -9.01 -5.73 7.66
N GLY A 72 -9.09 -6.93 8.23
CA GLY A 72 -8.64 -8.16 7.59
C GLY A 72 -7.13 -8.33 7.55
N GLY A 73 -6.36 -7.67 8.43
CA GLY A 73 -4.92 -7.94 8.54
C GLY A 73 -4.12 -7.69 7.27
N VAL A 74 -4.63 -6.85 6.38
CA VAL A 74 -4.00 -6.47 5.11
C VAL A 74 -2.65 -5.79 5.35
N THR A 75 -1.69 -6.08 4.48
CA THR A 75 -0.40 -5.37 4.46
C THR A 75 -0.43 -4.26 3.42
N PRO A 76 0.48 -3.26 3.48
CA PRO A 76 0.55 -2.19 2.47
C PRO A 76 0.69 -2.73 1.04
N LEU A 77 1.39 -3.86 0.87
CA LEU A 77 1.55 -4.53 -0.42
C LEU A 77 0.23 -5.13 -0.93
N ILE A 78 -0.54 -5.77 -0.05
CA ILE A 78 -1.86 -6.32 -0.39
C ILE A 78 -2.84 -5.19 -0.74
N ASP A 79 -2.82 -4.07 0.00
CA ASP A 79 -3.65 -2.90 -0.30
C ASP A 79 -3.34 -2.30 -1.67
N ALA A 80 -2.06 -2.07 -1.98
CA ALA A 80 -1.65 -1.56 -3.29
C ALA A 80 -2.09 -2.51 -4.43
N ALA A 81 -1.98 -3.82 -4.22
CA ALA A 81 -2.40 -4.84 -5.19
C ALA A 81 -3.92 -4.89 -5.37
N ASN A 82 -4.70 -4.79 -4.29
CA ASN A 82 -6.17 -4.76 -4.32
C ASN A 82 -6.74 -3.57 -5.10
N CYS A 83 -6.05 -2.43 -5.05
CA CYS A 83 -6.41 -1.22 -5.76
C CYS A 83 -5.81 -1.14 -7.18
N GLY A 84 -4.91 -2.04 -7.55
CA GLY A 84 -4.25 -2.05 -8.85
C GLY A 84 -3.16 -1.00 -9.02
N HIS A 85 -2.58 -0.49 -7.94
CA HIS A 85 -1.52 0.50 -7.98
C HIS A 85 -0.16 -0.17 -8.27
N LEU A 86 0.01 -0.61 -9.52
CA LEU A 86 1.14 -1.42 -9.98
C LEU A 86 2.51 -0.81 -9.65
N ASP A 87 2.65 0.51 -9.76
CA ASP A 87 3.92 1.20 -9.47
C ASP A 87 4.24 1.21 -7.96
N VAL A 88 3.21 1.32 -7.10
CA VAL A 88 3.39 1.17 -5.66
C VAL A 88 3.77 -0.27 -5.31
N VAL A 89 3.15 -1.26 -5.96
CA VAL A 89 3.48 -2.68 -5.74
C VAL A 89 4.95 -2.93 -6.08
N LYS A 90 5.44 -2.47 -7.24
CA LYS A 90 6.86 -2.59 -7.62
C LYS A 90 7.77 -1.94 -6.57
N LEU A 91 7.47 -0.70 -6.18
CA LEU A 91 8.26 0.03 -5.18
C LEU A 91 8.33 -0.73 -3.86
N LEU A 92 7.22 -1.27 -3.38
CA LEU A 92 7.19 -2.04 -2.12
C LEU A 92 8.02 -3.32 -2.24
N VAL A 93 7.93 -4.05 -3.35
CA VAL A 93 8.74 -5.26 -3.59
C VAL A 93 10.24 -4.91 -3.64
N GLU A 94 10.62 -3.85 -4.33
CA GLU A 94 12.00 -3.36 -4.40
C GLU A 94 12.55 -2.95 -3.02
N LYS A 95 11.69 -2.41 -2.15
CA LYS A 95 12.04 -2.02 -0.78
C LYS A 95 11.98 -3.19 0.22
N GLY A 96 11.71 -4.41 -0.24
CA GLY A 96 11.77 -5.63 0.58
C GLY A 96 10.47 -5.99 1.30
N ALA A 97 9.30 -5.62 0.74
CA ALA A 97 8.02 -6.08 1.25
C ALA A 97 7.88 -7.61 1.18
N GLN A 98 7.21 -8.20 2.16
CA GLN A 98 6.96 -9.64 2.22
C GLN A 98 5.85 -10.02 1.24
N VAL A 99 6.25 -10.51 0.07
CA VAL A 99 5.33 -10.90 -1.01
C VAL A 99 4.40 -12.04 -0.62
N MET A 100 4.88 -12.96 0.23
CA MET A 100 4.13 -14.12 0.72
C MET A 100 3.30 -13.85 1.98
N ALA A 101 3.24 -12.60 2.46
CA ALA A 101 2.35 -12.24 3.55
C ALA A 101 0.89 -12.45 3.11
N ARG A 102 0.06 -12.96 4.03
CA ARG A 102 -1.35 -13.28 3.79
C ARG A 102 -2.25 -12.40 4.63
N ASP A 103 -3.32 -11.85 4.10
CA ASP A 103 -4.36 -11.22 4.89
C ASP A 103 -5.13 -12.24 5.77
N ASP A 104 -6.13 -11.81 6.52
CA ASP A 104 -6.91 -12.68 7.41
C ASP A 104 -7.79 -13.68 6.63
N ASP A 105 -8.08 -13.40 5.36
CA ASP A 105 -8.77 -14.30 4.43
C ASP A 105 -7.82 -15.31 3.77
N GLY A 106 -6.51 -15.19 4.03
CA GLY A 106 -5.47 -16.06 3.49
C GLY A 106 -4.95 -15.66 2.11
N ASN A 107 -5.36 -14.50 1.58
CA ASN A 107 -4.94 -14.00 0.27
C ASN A 107 -3.57 -13.33 0.35
N THR A 108 -2.74 -13.59 -0.65
CA THR A 108 -1.48 -12.87 -0.86
C THR A 108 -1.69 -11.63 -1.74
N ALA A 109 -0.66 -10.79 -1.84
CA ALA A 109 -0.69 -9.65 -2.78
C ALA A 109 -0.93 -10.10 -4.24
N LEU A 110 -0.47 -11.29 -4.62
CA LEU A 110 -0.71 -11.85 -5.95
C LEU A 110 -2.19 -12.21 -6.16
N ASP A 111 -2.83 -12.80 -5.15
CA ASP A 111 -4.25 -13.17 -5.21
C ASP A 111 -5.14 -11.92 -5.33
N SER A 112 -4.84 -10.90 -4.53
CA SER A 112 -5.44 -9.57 -4.60
C SER A 112 -5.28 -8.91 -5.96
N LEU A 113 -4.07 -8.95 -6.53
CA LEU A 113 -3.78 -8.38 -7.85
C LEU A 113 -4.57 -9.07 -8.96
N ARG A 114 -4.67 -10.41 -8.91
CA ARG A 114 -5.47 -11.20 -9.85
C ARG A 114 -6.96 -10.94 -9.71
N SER A 115 -7.45 -10.79 -8.48
CA SER A 115 -8.84 -10.41 -8.21
C SER A 115 -9.17 -9.03 -8.75
N TRP A 116 -8.26 -8.06 -8.62
CA TRP A 116 -8.39 -6.76 -9.27
C TRP A 116 -8.44 -6.90 -10.79
N TYR A 117 -7.46 -7.56 -11.42
CA TYR A 117 -7.40 -7.72 -12.87
C TYR A 117 -8.60 -8.50 -13.44
N SER A 118 -9.13 -9.49 -12.73
CA SER A 118 -10.34 -10.20 -13.15
C SER A 118 -11.57 -9.27 -13.22
N ARG A 119 -11.64 -8.25 -12.35
CA ARG A 119 -12.75 -7.29 -12.31
C ARG A 119 -12.58 -6.13 -13.28
N THR A 120 -11.34 -5.72 -13.56
CA THR A 120 -11.02 -4.52 -14.34
C THR A 120 -10.35 -4.81 -15.70
N GLY A 121 -9.96 -6.06 -15.96
CA GLY A 121 -9.18 -6.50 -17.13
C GLY A 121 -9.76 -6.07 -18.46
N ASP A 122 -11.07 -6.26 -18.64
CA ASP A 122 -11.76 -5.96 -19.90
C ASP A 122 -11.80 -4.46 -20.22
N VAL A 123 -11.59 -3.59 -19.23
CA VAL A 123 -11.62 -2.12 -19.38
C VAL A 123 -10.25 -1.46 -19.20
N LEU A 124 -9.20 -2.26 -18.94
CA LEU A 124 -7.84 -1.77 -18.77
C LEU A 124 -7.23 -1.36 -20.11
N GLU A 125 -6.42 -0.30 -20.09
CA GLU A 125 -5.63 0.05 -21.26
C GLU A 125 -4.52 -0.98 -21.50
N LEU A 126 -4.13 -1.18 -22.76
CA LEU A 126 -3.07 -2.14 -23.13
C LEU A 126 -1.75 -1.87 -22.39
N ALA A 127 -1.45 -0.60 -22.08
CA ALA A 127 -0.27 -0.24 -21.30
C ALA A 127 -0.33 -0.83 -19.88
N ASP A 128 -1.48 -0.74 -19.23
CA ASP A 128 -1.69 -1.26 -17.88
C ASP A 128 -1.71 -2.80 -17.87
N GLU A 129 -2.17 -3.46 -18.94
CA GLU A 129 -2.05 -4.92 -19.08
C GLU A 129 -0.59 -5.38 -19.13
N VAL A 130 0.26 -4.66 -19.86
CA VAL A 130 1.69 -4.96 -19.95
C VAL A 130 2.34 -4.80 -18.59
N GLU A 131 1.99 -3.74 -17.85
CA GLU A 131 2.49 -3.52 -16.50
C GLU A 131 1.96 -4.57 -15.52
N TYR A 132 0.68 -4.95 -15.60
CA TYR A 132 0.10 -6.02 -14.78
C TYR A 132 0.89 -7.31 -14.97
N LYS A 133 1.15 -7.73 -16.21
CA LYS A 133 1.90 -8.96 -16.50
C LYS A 133 3.34 -8.91 -15.96
N LYS A 134 3.97 -7.73 -15.97
CA LYS A 134 5.30 -7.54 -15.36
C LYS A 134 5.24 -7.69 -13.85
N VAL A 135 4.27 -7.05 -13.19
CA VAL A 135 4.10 -7.12 -11.73
C VAL A 135 3.70 -8.53 -11.29
N GLU A 136 2.78 -9.18 -12.00
CA GLU A 136 2.40 -10.57 -11.73
C GLU A 136 3.63 -11.49 -11.78
N LYS A 137 4.43 -11.38 -12.84
CA LYS A 137 5.67 -12.16 -12.98
C LYS A 137 6.69 -11.82 -11.87
N MET A 138 6.79 -10.56 -11.47
CA MET A 138 7.64 -10.15 -10.35
C MET A 138 7.21 -10.83 -9.06
N LEU A 139 5.92 -10.76 -8.69
CA LEU A 139 5.42 -11.39 -7.48
C LEU A 139 5.60 -12.92 -7.50
N LEU A 140 5.44 -13.56 -8.65
CA LEU A 140 5.69 -15.00 -8.83
C LEU A 140 7.16 -15.40 -8.68
N ASN A 141 8.10 -14.55 -9.08
CA ASN A 141 9.53 -14.86 -8.98
C ASN A 141 10.10 -14.65 -7.57
N VAL A 142 9.43 -13.85 -6.74
CA VAL A 142 9.81 -13.57 -5.35
C VAL A 142 9.09 -14.52 -4.37
N ALA A 143 8.11 -15.29 -4.84
CA ALA A 143 7.38 -16.33 -4.09
C ALA A 143 8.17 -17.63 -3.94
#